data_AF-A0A353R9C7-F1
#
_entry.id   AF-A0A353R9C7-F1
#
_cell.length_a   1.000
_cell.length_b   1.000
_cell.length_c   1.000
_cell.angle_alpha   90.00
_cell.angle_beta   90.00
_cell.angle_gamma   90.00
#
_symmetry.space_group_name_H-M   'P 1'
#
loop_
_entity.id
_entity.type
_entity.pdbx_description
1 polymer ?
#
loop_
_entity_poly.entity_id
_entity_poly.type
_entity_poly.pdbx_seq_one_letter_code
_entity_poly.pdbx_strand_id
1 'polypeptide(L)'
;ATAASGKFIDFKAITGYVDFVNIMTYDISLPPFHHSGLYPSSMTGNLSCYESVLAHVRAGFPLDRLVLGIPFYGKTSPDFPQGMGSYG
;
A
#
# COMPACT_ATOMS: atom_id res chain seq x y z
N ALA A 1 -10.46 -1.24 -4.51
CA ALA A 1 -9.18 -1.02 -3.80
C ALA A 1 -8.12 -0.59 -4.81
N THR A 2 -7.08 0.11 -4.39
CA THR A 2 -6.06 0.70 -5.28
C THR A 2 -4.66 0.29 -4.88
N ALA A 3 -3.74 0.29 -5.84
CA ALA A 3 -2.32 0.05 -5.55
C ALA A 3 -1.75 1.17 -4.67
N ALA A 4 -0.84 0.84 -3.75
CA ALA A 4 -0.17 1.79 -2.86
C ALA A 4 0.41 3.01 -3.60
N SER A 5 0.93 2.80 -4.81
CA SER A 5 1.55 3.85 -5.63
C SER A 5 0.61 4.97 -6.10
N GLY A 6 -0.72 4.77 -6.03
CA GLY A 6 -1.69 5.73 -6.57
C GLY A 6 -1.62 5.91 -8.09
N LYS A 7 -1.03 4.94 -8.81
CA LYS A 7 -0.91 4.96 -10.28
C LYS A 7 -2.06 4.20 -10.95
N PHE A 8 -2.22 4.46 -12.25
CA PHE A 8 -3.15 3.75 -13.17
C PHE A 8 -4.64 4.01 -12.97
N ILE A 9 -5.02 4.94 -12.08
CA ILE A 9 -6.41 5.35 -11.85
C ILE A 9 -6.51 6.86 -12.01
N ASP A 10 -7.51 7.31 -12.77
CA ASP A 10 -7.91 8.71 -12.76
C ASP A 10 -8.82 8.96 -11.56
N PHE A 11 -8.21 9.40 -10.45
CA PHE A 11 -8.92 9.64 -9.20
C PHE A 11 -9.97 10.75 -9.31
N LYS A 12 -9.71 11.78 -10.12
CA LYS A 12 -10.68 12.87 -10.32
C LYS A 12 -11.93 12.36 -11.02
N ALA A 13 -11.75 11.53 -12.05
CA ALA A 13 -12.86 10.93 -12.76
C ALA A 13 -13.70 10.00 -11.87
N ILE A 14 -13.08 9.22 -10.97
CA ILE A 14 -13.83 8.25 -10.15
C ILE A 14 -14.47 8.82 -8.88
N THR A 15 -14.06 10.02 -8.41
CA THR A 15 -14.52 10.59 -7.13
C THR A 15 -16.05 10.72 -7.01
N GLY A 16 -16.76 10.89 -8.13
CA GLY A 16 -18.24 10.96 -8.15
C GLY A 16 -18.96 9.61 -8.10
N TYR A 17 -18.23 8.50 -8.20
CA TYR A 17 -18.80 7.15 -8.33
C TYR A 17 -18.50 6.25 -7.12
N VAL A 18 -17.62 6.67 -6.21
CA VAL A 18 -17.22 5.88 -5.05
C VAL A 18 -17.28 6.72 -3.77
N ASP A 19 -17.71 6.09 -2.67
CA ASP A 19 -17.75 6.74 -1.36
C ASP A 19 -16.35 6.90 -0.76
N PHE A 20 -15.51 5.87 -0.93
CA PHE A 20 -14.14 5.83 -0.42
C PHE A 20 -13.25 4.90 -1.24
N VAL A 21 -11.94 5.01 -1.04
CA VAL A 21 -10.93 4.14 -1.63
C VAL A 21 -10.11 3.48 -0.53
N ASN A 22 -10.11 2.15 -0.54
CA ASN A 22 -9.14 1.34 0.21
C ASN A 22 -7.79 1.35 -0.53
N ILE A 23 -6.77 1.95 0.07
CA ILE A 23 -5.39 1.90 -0.42
C ILE A 23 -4.75 0.61 0.08
N MET A 24 -4.26 -0.23 -0.83
CA MET A 24 -3.55 -1.46 -0.48
C MET A 24 -2.11 -1.14 -0.05
N THR A 25 -1.95 -0.52 1.13
CA THR A 25 -0.66 -0.12 1.73
C THR A 25 0.10 -1.30 2.34
N TYR A 26 0.18 -2.39 1.59
CA TYR A 26 0.87 -3.62 1.90
C TYR A 26 1.46 -4.19 0.59
N ASP A 27 2.27 -5.23 0.72
CA ASP A 27 3.02 -5.83 -0.39
C ASP A 27 3.97 -4.88 -1.12
N ILE A 28 4.29 -3.74 -0.52
CA ILE A 28 5.07 -2.66 -1.12
C ILE A 28 6.52 -3.07 -1.40
N SER A 29 7.11 -3.87 -0.51
CA SER A 29 8.51 -4.26 -0.57
C SER A 29 8.70 -5.70 -0.08
N LEU A 30 9.90 -6.22 -0.25
CA LEU A 30 10.31 -7.54 0.23
C LEU A 30 11.31 -7.36 1.38
N PRO A 31 11.46 -8.38 2.25
CA PRO A 31 12.56 -8.41 3.21
C PRO A 31 13.91 -8.09 2.52
N PRO A 32 14.79 -7.30 3.18
CA PRO A 32 14.71 -6.87 4.58
C PRO A 32 13.80 -5.65 4.84
N PHE A 33 13.14 -5.09 3.83
CA PHE A 33 12.31 -3.90 3.99
C PHE A 33 10.89 -4.22 4.47
N HIS A 34 10.27 -3.28 5.18
CA HIS A 34 8.89 -3.34 5.61
C HIS A 34 7.94 -3.30 4.40
N HIS A 35 7.13 -4.34 4.21
CA HIS A 35 6.12 -4.37 3.16
C HIS A 35 4.89 -3.48 3.44
N SER A 36 4.77 -2.95 4.66
CA SER A 36 3.67 -2.07 5.13
C SER A 36 4.19 -1.02 6.15
N GLY A 37 5.32 -0.39 5.85
CA GLY A 37 5.91 0.63 6.74
C GLY A 37 5.13 1.94 6.74
N LEU A 38 4.77 2.46 7.92
CA LEU A 38 3.92 3.66 8.06
C LEU A 38 4.56 4.92 7.46
N TYR A 39 5.78 5.24 7.86
CA TYR A 39 6.54 6.41 7.41
C TYR A 39 7.85 5.99 6.71
N PRO A 40 8.41 6.84 5.83
CA PRO A 40 9.71 6.59 5.21
C PRO A 40 10.81 6.40 6.25
N SER A 41 11.69 5.41 6.05
CA SER A 41 12.86 5.11 6.86
C SER A 41 13.88 4.32 6.04
N SER A 42 15.05 4.03 6.61
CA SER A 42 16.01 3.09 6.01
C SER A 42 15.45 1.67 5.81
N MET A 43 14.34 1.34 6.47
CA MET A 43 13.66 0.05 6.41
C MET A 43 12.43 0.05 5.49
N THR A 44 12.02 1.20 4.94
CA THR A 44 11.03 1.24 3.87
C THR A 44 11.75 1.22 2.54
N GLY A 45 11.38 0.32 1.64
CA GLY A 45 11.97 0.23 0.30
C GLY A 45 11.55 1.43 -0.55
N ASN A 46 10.79 1.19 -1.62
CA ASN A 46 10.44 2.25 -2.57
C ASN A 46 9.26 3.15 -2.15
N LEU A 47 8.49 2.75 -1.13
CA LEU A 47 7.28 3.47 -0.73
C LEU A 47 6.92 3.15 0.73
N SER A 48 6.20 4.07 1.38
CA SER A 48 5.57 3.93 2.69
C SER A 48 4.06 4.15 2.62
N CYS A 49 3.32 3.81 3.68
CA CYS A 49 1.89 4.10 3.81
C CYS A 49 1.61 5.61 3.68
N TYR A 50 2.44 6.44 4.33
CA TYR A 50 2.35 7.90 4.27
C TYR A 50 2.49 8.41 2.83
N GLU A 51 3.52 7.96 2.11
CA GLU A 51 3.72 8.35 0.70
C GLU A 51 2.60 7.84 -0.20
N SER A 52 2.02 6.69 0.12
CA SER A 52 0.86 6.15 -0.60
C SER A 52 -0.36 7.06 -0.45
N VAL A 53 -0.68 7.51 0.77
CA VAL A 53 -1.77 8.47 1.01
C VAL A 53 -1.50 9.78 0.27
N LEU A 54 -0.26 10.32 0.36
CA LEU A 54 0.11 11.54 -0.36
C LEU A 54 -0.02 11.38 -1.87
N ALA A 55 0.32 10.22 -2.45
CA ALA A 55 0.18 9.96 -3.87
C ALA A 55 -1.29 10.04 -4.32
N HIS A 56 -2.22 9.49 -3.53
CA HIS A 56 -3.65 9.53 -3.83
C HIS A 56 -4.22 10.95 -3.71
N VAL A 57 -3.82 11.69 -2.67
CA VAL A 57 -4.21 13.10 -2.51
C VAL A 57 -3.68 13.95 -3.66
N ARG A 58 -2.41 13.78 -4.05
CA ARG A 58 -1.79 14.49 -5.18
C ARG A 58 -2.45 14.13 -6.52
N ALA A 59 -2.93 12.91 -6.67
CA ALA A 59 -3.68 12.47 -7.85
C ALA A 59 -5.13 13.03 -7.88
N GLY A 60 -5.59 13.66 -6.79
CA GLY A 60 -6.85 14.39 -6.72
C GLY A 60 -7.96 13.68 -5.97
N PHE A 61 -7.69 12.61 -5.22
CA PHE A 61 -8.69 11.97 -4.38
C PHE A 61 -8.81 12.67 -3.01
N PRO A 62 -10.02 12.86 -2.48
CA PRO A 62 -10.22 13.53 -1.19
C PRO A 62 -9.71 12.70 0.00
N LEU A 63 -8.96 13.34 0.91
CA LEU A 63 -8.28 12.69 2.05
C LEU A 63 -9.25 12.01 3.03
N ASP A 64 -10.38 12.65 3.32
CA ASP A 64 -11.44 12.17 4.22
C ASP A 64 -12.17 10.93 3.69
N ARG A 65 -11.87 10.51 2.46
CA ARG A 65 -12.41 9.30 1.81
C ARG A 65 -11.33 8.26 1.50
N LEU A 66 -10.13 8.42 2.02
CA LEU A 66 -9.07 7.42 1.93
C LEU A 66 -9.08 6.51 3.15
N VAL A 67 -9.11 5.20 2.90
CA VAL A 67 -9.03 4.16 3.94
C VAL A 67 -7.69 3.45 3.80
N LEU A 68 -6.94 3.42 4.90
CA LEU A 68 -5.62 2.79 4.95
C LEU A 68 -5.73 1.27 5.14
N GLY A 69 -5.09 0.49 4.26
CA GLY A 69 -5.08 -0.97 4.36
C GLY A 69 -4.01 -1.49 5.32
N ILE A 70 -4.40 -2.38 6.24
CA ILE A 70 -3.50 -3.02 7.21
C ILE A 70 -3.42 -4.53 6.91
N PRO A 71 -2.22 -5.09 6.66
CA PRO A 71 -2.07 -6.52 6.43
C PRO A 71 -2.08 -7.29 7.75
N PHE A 72 -2.83 -8.40 7.80
CA PHE A 72 -2.77 -9.38 8.90
C PHE A 72 -1.91 -10.58 8.51
N TYR A 73 -0.81 -10.32 7.82
CA TYR A 73 0.18 -11.31 7.37
C TYR A 73 1.55 -10.64 7.22
N GLY A 74 2.61 -11.44 7.30
CA GLY A 74 3.96 -11.02 6.92
C GLY A 74 4.28 -11.40 5.48
N LYS A 75 5.09 -10.58 4.79
CA LYS A 75 5.60 -10.91 3.45
C LYS A 75 7.00 -11.49 3.52
N THR A 76 7.18 -12.67 2.93
CA THR A 76 8.45 -13.37 2.91
C THR A 76 9.34 -12.98 1.72
N SER A 77 10.62 -13.35 1.75
CA SER A 77 11.53 -13.18 0.61
C SER A 77 11.28 -14.25 -0.47
N PRO A 78 11.63 -13.98 -1.74
CA PRO A 78 11.58 -15.00 -2.79
C PRO A 78 12.46 -16.21 -2.50
N ASP A 79 13.56 -16.00 -1.77
CA ASP A 79 14.50 -17.05 -1.36
C ASP A 79 14.04 -17.84 -0.12
N PHE A 80 12.85 -17.54 0.39
CA PHE A 80 12.31 -18.26 1.53
C PHE A 80 12.00 -19.72 1.15
N PRO A 81 12.37 -20.71 1.98
CA PRO A 81 12.16 -22.12 1.66
C PRO A 81 10.71 -22.44 1.30
N GLN A 82 10.51 -23.01 0.11
CA GLN A 82 9.19 -23.46 -0.34
C GLN A 82 8.62 -24.49 0.64
N GLY A 83 7.36 -24.32 1.04
CA GLY A 83 6.67 -25.20 2.00
C GLY A 83 6.67 -24.73 3.45
N MET A 84 7.43 -23.68 3.82
CA MET A 84 7.41 -23.11 5.18
C MET A 84 6.41 -21.94 5.36
N GLY A 85 5.72 -21.51 4.31
CA GLY A 85 4.73 -20.41 4.36
C GLY A 85 3.35 -20.80 4.92
N SER A 86 3.16 -22.04 5.39
CA SER A 86 1.88 -22.58 5.86
C SER A 86 1.62 -22.38 7.37
N TYR A 87 2.55 -21.77 8.12
CA TYR A 87 2.42 -21.57 9.57
C TYR A 87 1.83 -20.20 9.96
N GLY A 88 1.17 -19.53 9.00
CA GLY A 88 0.39 -18.31 9.24
C GLY A 88 -1.09 -18.61 9.40
#